data_AF-A0A938LA13-F1
#
_entry.id   AF-A0A938LA13-F1
#
_cell.length_a   1.000
_cell.length_b   1.000
_cell.length_c   1.000
_cell.angle_alpha   90.00
_cell.angle_beta   90.00
_cell.angle_gamma   90.00
#
_symmetry.space_group_name_H-M   'P 1'
#
loop_
_entity.id
_entity.type
_entity.pdbx_description
1 polymer ?
#
loop_
_entity_poly.entity_id
_entity_poly.type
_entity_poly.pdbx_seq_one_letter_code
_entity_poly.pdbx_strand_id
1 'polypeptide(L)'
;MAKKKTSAKKTKPAKPATKARKGKAAAKKSTVAKKPTARKVLNDPEISLGRPLVTQEEKLYMLFKDDYHARQIFEFLRVNTLKELEEFSPQQIVRRVSKPVFDTVDRIRQTLAEMKRSLRDDEAYAKEYRDSH
;
A
#
# COMPACT_ATOMS: atom_id res chain seq x y z
N MET A 1 -1.46 1.98 56.09
CA MET A 1 -0.57 1.20 56.97
C MET A 1 -0.12 -0.06 56.24
N ALA A 2 1.19 -0.36 56.31
CA ALA A 2 1.85 -1.69 56.30
C ALA A 2 1.50 -2.73 55.20
N LYS A 3 2.42 -3.51 54.58
CA LYS A 3 3.86 -3.77 54.72
C LYS A 3 4.27 -4.78 53.60
N LYS A 4 5.49 -4.64 53.03
CA LYS A 4 6.56 -5.68 52.77
C LYS A 4 6.20 -6.96 51.96
N LYS A 5 7.06 -7.70 51.24
CA LYS A 5 8.51 -7.73 50.93
C LYS A 5 8.75 -8.85 49.88
N THR A 6 9.71 -8.63 48.98
CA THR A 6 10.74 -9.57 48.42
C THR A 6 10.65 -11.09 48.62
N SER A 7 10.99 -11.90 47.59
CA SER A 7 12.28 -12.63 47.47
C SER A 7 12.28 -13.82 46.47
N ALA A 8 13.42 -14.02 45.81
CA ALA A 8 13.78 -15.18 44.97
C ALA A 8 14.28 -16.38 45.80
N LYS A 9 14.37 -17.60 45.20
CA LYS A 9 15.55 -18.53 45.20
C LYS A 9 15.21 -20.04 44.98
N LYS A 10 15.87 -20.66 43.96
CA LYS A 10 16.62 -21.97 43.86
C LYS A 10 16.15 -23.21 44.70
N THR A 11 16.36 -24.51 44.41
CA THR A 11 17.03 -25.38 43.39
C THR A 11 16.92 -26.86 43.83
N LYS A 12 16.85 -27.84 42.88
CA LYS A 12 17.51 -29.20 42.81
C LYS A 12 17.14 -30.29 43.87
N PRO A 13 17.28 -31.64 43.62
CA PRO A 13 18.55 -32.38 43.26
C PRO A 13 18.43 -33.62 42.30
N ALA A 14 19.45 -33.94 41.48
CA ALA A 14 20.49 -35.02 41.56
C ALA A 14 19.97 -36.46 41.22
N LYS A 15 20.61 -37.42 40.52
CA LYS A 15 21.96 -37.78 39.99
C LYS A 15 21.77 -39.19 39.26
N PRO A 16 22.79 -39.99 38.80
CA PRO A 16 23.90 -39.79 37.85
C PRO A 16 24.18 -41.00 36.87
N ALA A 17 25.28 -40.90 36.10
CA ALA A 17 26.11 -41.98 35.46
C ALA A 17 25.67 -42.46 34.05
N THR A 18 26.52 -42.74 33.05
CA THR A 18 27.95 -43.14 32.97
C THR A 18 28.60 -42.69 31.64
N LYS A 19 29.93 -42.50 31.68
CA LYS A 19 30.86 -42.15 30.59
C LYS A 19 31.10 -43.31 29.62
N ALA A 20 31.44 -43.03 28.35
CA ALA A 20 32.61 -43.62 27.68
C ALA A 20 32.96 -42.91 26.36
N ARG A 21 34.25 -42.59 26.21
CA ARG A 21 34.91 -42.07 25.01
C ARG A 21 34.90 -43.11 23.88
N LYS A 22 34.79 -42.68 22.62
CA LYS A 22 35.34 -43.43 21.48
C LYS A 22 36.18 -42.51 20.58
N GLY A 23 37.45 -42.91 20.43
CA GLY A 23 38.42 -42.32 19.52
C GLY A 23 38.22 -42.79 18.08
N LYS A 24 38.92 -42.06 17.20
CA LYS A 24 38.92 -42.03 15.74
C LYS A 24 39.23 -43.35 15.03
N ALA A 25 38.63 -43.54 13.85
CA ALA A 25 39.22 -43.89 12.55
C ALA A 25 38.09 -44.38 11.62
N ALA A 26 38.06 -44.26 10.30
CA ALA A 26 38.74 -43.48 9.27
C ALA A 26 37.97 -43.84 7.98
N ALA A 27 37.55 -42.87 7.16
CA ALA A 27 37.31 -43.10 5.74
C ALA A 27 37.19 -41.76 5.00
N LYS A 28 38.03 -41.61 3.97
CA LYS A 28 38.15 -40.47 3.07
C LYS A 28 37.06 -40.49 1.99
N LYS A 29 36.97 -39.36 1.27
CA LYS A 29 36.27 -39.06 0.00
C LYS A 29 34.84 -38.57 0.25
N SER A 30 34.35 -37.47 -0.32
CA SER A 30 34.79 -36.67 -1.46
C SER A 30 33.94 -35.40 -1.51
N THR A 31 34.57 -34.29 -1.92
CA THR A 31 34.04 -33.25 -2.82
C THR A 31 32.75 -32.47 -2.47
N VAL A 32 32.88 -31.18 -2.78
CA VAL A 32 31.84 -30.17 -3.05
C VAL A 32 31.45 -29.30 -1.87
N ALA A 33 31.96 -28.07 -1.95
CA ALA A 33 31.63 -26.91 -1.15
C ALA A 33 30.12 -26.72 -1.04
N LYS A 34 29.60 -26.70 0.20
CA LYS A 34 28.26 -26.20 0.47
C LYS A 34 28.30 -24.68 0.38
N LYS A 35 27.86 -24.14 -0.77
CA LYS A 35 27.50 -22.73 -0.90
C LYS A 35 26.46 -22.38 0.18
N PRO A 36 26.58 -21.22 0.86
CA PRO A 36 25.53 -20.75 1.74
C PRO A 36 24.29 -20.46 0.92
N THR A 37 23.18 -21.05 1.35
CA THR A 37 21.83 -20.84 0.84
C THR A 37 21.53 -19.34 0.75
N ALA A 38 21.35 -18.86 -0.49
CA ALA A 38 20.82 -17.53 -0.75
C ALA A 38 19.48 -17.39 -0.04
N ARG A 39 19.34 -16.35 0.79
CA ARG A 39 18.07 -15.91 1.35
C ARG A 39 17.12 -15.69 0.18
N LYS A 40 16.03 -16.46 0.11
CA LYS A 40 14.89 -16.13 -0.75
C LYS A 40 14.43 -14.74 -0.36
N VAL A 41 14.69 -13.77 -1.21
CA VAL A 41 13.91 -12.53 -1.25
C VAL A 41 12.50 -13.01 -1.60
N LEU A 42 11.59 -12.86 -0.65
CA LEU A 42 10.16 -13.02 -0.89
C LEU A 42 9.76 -11.88 -1.83
N ASN A 43 9.99 -12.07 -3.13
CA ASN A 43 9.27 -11.31 -4.13
C ASN A 43 7.82 -11.76 -3.99
N ASP A 44 6.93 -10.81 -3.67
CA ASP A 44 5.50 -11.04 -3.71
C ASP A 44 5.16 -11.78 -5.02
N PRO A 45 4.29 -12.82 -4.95
CA PRO A 45 3.92 -13.57 -6.15
C PRO A 45 3.29 -12.58 -7.12
N GLU A 46 3.97 -12.35 -8.24
CA GLU A 46 3.43 -11.60 -9.37
C GLU A 46 2.12 -12.30 -9.75
N ILE A 47 1.00 -11.63 -9.50
CA ILE A 47 -0.33 -12.19 -9.74
C ILE A 47 -0.46 -12.32 -11.25
N SER A 48 -0.11 -13.49 -11.77
CA SER A 48 -0.16 -13.76 -13.21
C SER A 48 -1.61 -13.95 -13.61
N LEU A 49 -2.19 -12.93 -14.23
CA LEU A 49 -3.55 -12.95 -14.79
C LEU A 49 -3.63 -13.73 -16.13
N GLY A 50 -2.56 -14.43 -16.52
CA GLY A 50 -2.46 -15.16 -17.78
C GLY A 50 -2.03 -14.28 -18.95
N ARG A 51 -2.30 -14.76 -20.18
CA ARG A 51 -1.97 -14.03 -21.41
C ARG A 51 -2.98 -12.90 -21.62
N PRO A 52 -2.54 -11.65 -21.83
CA PRO A 52 -3.43 -10.55 -22.18
C PRO A 52 -4.25 -10.88 -23.43
N LEU A 53 -5.57 -10.67 -23.35
CA LEU A 53 -6.48 -10.82 -24.49
C LEU A 53 -6.37 -9.67 -25.49
N VAL A 54 -5.87 -8.53 -25.03
CA VAL A 54 -5.85 -7.23 -25.72
C VAL A 54 -4.41 -6.70 -25.72
N THR A 55 -4.02 -6.01 -26.78
CA THR A 55 -2.70 -5.37 -26.86
C THR A 55 -2.69 -4.03 -26.12
N GLN A 56 -1.54 -3.63 -25.62
CA GLN A 56 -1.38 -2.36 -24.89
C GLN A 56 -1.64 -1.11 -25.77
N GLU A 57 -1.50 -1.27 -27.10
CA GLU A 57 -1.72 -0.22 -28.09
C GLU A 57 -3.18 -0.09 -28.52
N GLU A 58 -4.06 -0.96 -28.02
CA GLU A 58 -5.48 -0.93 -28.38
C GLU A 58 -6.14 0.36 -27.89
N LYS A 59 -7.00 0.94 -28.75
CA LYS A 59 -7.70 2.18 -28.45
C LYS A 59 -8.76 1.94 -27.40
N LEU A 60 -8.69 2.67 -26.28
CA LEU A 60 -9.66 2.58 -25.19
C LEU A 60 -11.10 2.80 -25.67
N TYR A 61 -11.29 3.68 -26.63
CA TYR A 61 -12.61 3.96 -27.22
C TYR A 61 -13.25 2.73 -27.90
N MET A 62 -12.44 1.85 -28.51
CA MET A 62 -12.93 0.63 -29.15
C MET A 62 -13.25 -0.44 -28.10
N LEU A 63 -12.41 -0.55 -27.07
CA LEU A 63 -12.56 -1.53 -25.99
C LEU A 63 -13.77 -1.22 -25.10
N PHE A 64 -14.01 0.04 -24.78
CA PHE A 64 -15.09 0.51 -23.90
C PHE A 64 -16.20 1.23 -24.68
N LYS A 65 -16.48 0.79 -25.91
CA LYS A 65 -17.47 1.44 -26.79
C LYS A 65 -18.87 1.55 -26.17
N ASP A 66 -19.27 0.57 -25.37
CA ASP A 66 -20.60 0.48 -24.76
C ASP A 66 -20.67 1.25 -23.43
N ASP A 67 -19.51 1.56 -22.81
CA ASP A 67 -19.44 2.33 -21.57
C ASP A 67 -19.18 3.81 -21.87
N TYR A 68 -20.25 4.60 -21.83
CA TYR A 68 -20.16 6.04 -22.01
C TYR A 68 -19.33 6.72 -20.91
N HIS A 69 -19.48 6.29 -19.65
CA HIS A 69 -18.82 6.95 -18.52
C HIS A 69 -17.31 6.68 -18.53
N ALA A 70 -16.89 5.47 -18.86
CA ALA A 70 -15.48 5.14 -19.05
C ALA A 70 -14.85 6.03 -20.14
N ARG A 71 -15.53 6.21 -21.27
CA ARG A 71 -15.06 7.09 -22.35
C ARG A 71 -14.90 8.54 -21.91
N GLN A 72 -15.83 9.06 -21.11
CA GLN A 72 -15.72 10.41 -20.54
C GLN A 72 -14.51 10.53 -19.60
N ILE A 73 -14.22 9.50 -18.80
CA ILE A 73 -13.03 9.49 -17.94
C ILE A 73 -11.75 9.50 -18.79
N PHE A 74 -11.68 8.71 -19.87
CA PHE A 74 -10.50 8.69 -20.74
C PHE A 74 -10.27 10.03 -21.43
N GLU A 75 -11.34 10.66 -21.91
CA GLU A 75 -11.30 11.99 -22.52
C GLU A 75 -10.82 13.05 -21.51
N PHE A 76 -11.32 13.00 -20.27
CA PHE A 76 -10.90 13.89 -19.20
C PHE A 76 -9.42 13.69 -18.83
N LEU A 77 -8.97 12.44 -18.72
CA LEU A 77 -7.58 12.10 -18.42
C LEU A 77 -6.62 12.33 -19.61
N ARG A 78 -7.16 12.61 -20.81
CA ARG A 78 -6.41 12.75 -22.07
C ARG A 78 -5.60 11.51 -22.42
N VAL A 79 -6.20 10.33 -22.21
CA VAL A 79 -5.61 9.02 -22.55
C VAL A 79 -6.34 8.37 -23.71
N ASN A 80 -5.59 7.71 -24.58
CA ASN A 80 -6.09 7.11 -25.82
C ASN A 80 -5.86 5.59 -25.87
N THR A 81 -4.81 5.10 -25.22
CA THR A 81 -4.37 3.70 -25.30
C THR A 81 -4.42 2.99 -23.95
N LEU A 82 -4.51 1.66 -23.95
CA LEU A 82 -4.51 0.87 -22.73
C LEU A 82 -3.22 1.09 -21.91
N LYS A 83 -2.08 1.19 -22.60
CA LYS A 83 -0.79 1.50 -21.98
C LYS A 83 -0.82 2.76 -21.11
N GLU A 84 -1.38 3.85 -21.63
CA GLU A 84 -1.49 5.12 -20.91
C GLU A 84 -2.45 5.02 -19.71
N LEU A 85 -3.51 4.22 -19.82
CA LEU A 85 -4.43 4.00 -18.71
C LEU A 85 -3.79 3.18 -17.58
N GLU A 86 -2.98 2.18 -17.92
CA GLU A 86 -2.27 1.32 -16.97
C GLU A 86 -1.23 2.07 -16.12
N GLU A 87 -0.78 3.24 -16.57
CA GLU A 87 0.11 4.12 -15.78
C GLU A 87 -0.57 4.71 -14.53
N PHE A 88 -1.91 4.71 -14.50
CA PHE A 88 -2.67 5.29 -13.40
C PHE A 88 -3.17 4.23 -12.42
N SER A 89 -2.99 4.52 -11.13
CA SER A 89 -3.70 3.76 -10.10
C SER A 89 -5.19 4.17 -10.08
N PRO A 90 -6.10 3.27 -9.64
CA PRO A 90 -7.52 3.61 -9.50
C PRO A 90 -7.76 4.87 -8.65
N GLN A 91 -7.01 5.03 -7.57
CA GLN A 91 -7.10 6.19 -6.67
C GLN A 91 -6.60 7.47 -7.35
N GLN A 92 -5.57 7.37 -8.19
CA GLN A 92 -5.07 8.52 -8.96
C GLN A 92 -6.10 8.99 -10.00
N ILE A 93 -6.78 8.06 -10.67
CA ILE A 93 -7.88 8.38 -11.59
C ILE A 93 -8.96 9.16 -10.85
N VAL A 94 -9.46 8.62 -9.74
CA VAL A 94 -10.51 9.27 -8.92
C VAL A 94 -10.07 10.66 -8.47
N ARG A 95 -8.84 10.80 -7.96
CA ARG A 95 -8.32 12.09 -7.49
C ARG A 95 -8.22 13.12 -8.62
N ARG A 96 -7.76 12.73 -9.80
CA ARG A 96 -7.64 13.65 -10.95
C ARG A 96 -9.01 14.11 -11.45
N VAL A 97 -9.96 13.18 -11.57
CA VAL A 97 -11.32 13.47 -12.03
C VAL A 97 -12.09 14.35 -11.04
N SER A 98 -11.94 14.08 -9.73
CA SER A 98 -12.67 14.82 -8.69
C SER A 98 -12.04 16.17 -8.33
N LYS A 99 -10.74 16.36 -8.57
CA LYS A 99 -10.03 17.59 -8.16
C LYS A 99 -10.69 18.88 -8.67
N PRO A 100 -11.03 19.05 -9.97
CA PRO A 100 -11.67 20.29 -10.43
C PRO A 100 -13.04 20.54 -9.79
N VAL A 101 -13.75 19.49 -9.39
CA VAL A 101 -15.02 19.61 -8.68
C VAL A 101 -14.77 20.21 -7.29
N PHE A 102 -13.81 19.66 -6.54
CA PHE A 102 -13.40 20.20 -5.25
C PHE A 102 -12.91 21.64 -5.36
N ASP A 103 -12.01 21.93 -6.31
CA ASP A 103 -11.50 23.28 -6.54
C ASP A 103 -12.63 24.28 -6.88
N THR A 104 -13.66 23.82 -7.60
CA THR A 104 -14.83 24.65 -7.92
C THR A 104 -15.71 24.90 -6.70
N VAL A 105 -15.94 23.89 -5.88
CA VAL A 105 -16.69 24.05 -4.62
C VAL A 105 -15.95 25.01 -3.69
N ASP A 106 -14.63 24.91 -3.57
CA ASP A 106 -13.84 25.84 -2.76
C ASP A 106 -13.92 27.27 -3.26
N ARG A 107 -13.91 27.51 -4.59
CA ARG A 107 -14.16 28.83 -5.15
C ARG A 107 -15.56 29.36 -4.80
N ILE A 108 -16.58 28.51 -4.90
CA ILE A 108 -17.96 28.89 -4.50
C ILE A 108 -17.98 29.31 -3.02
N ARG A 109 -17.30 28.56 -2.14
CA ARG A 109 -17.21 28.88 -0.72
C ARG A 109 -16.54 30.23 -0.48
N GLN A 110 -15.44 30.52 -1.18
CA GLN A 110 -14.75 31.82 -1.11
C GLN A 110 -15.66 32.97 -1.54
N THR A 111 -16.30 32.86 -2.71
CA THR A 111 -17.22 33.90 -3.21
C THR A 111 -18.40 34.14 -2.27
N LEU A 112 -18.94 33.08 -1.66
CA LEU A 112 -20.01 33.24 -0.67
C LEU A 112 -19.51 33.95 0.60
N ALA A 113 -18.31 33.59 1.08
CA ALA A 113 -17.72 34.21 2.25
C ALA A 113 -17.45 35.72 2.05
N GLU A 114 -16.97 36.12 0.87
CA GLU A 114 -16.84 37.54 0.47
C GLU A 114 -18.19 38.28 0.54
N MET A 115 -19.28 37.60 0.14
CA MET A 115 -20.64 38.12 0.22
C MET A 115 -21.28 37.98 1.62
N LYS A 116 -20.50 37.60 2.64
CA LYS A 116 -20.96 37.35 4.01
C LYS A 116 -22.07 36.30 4.09
N ARG A 117 -22.00 35.28 3.23
CA ARG A 117 -22.89 34.12 3.19
C ARG A 117 -22.08 32.83 3.31
N SER A 118 -22.75 31.72 3.60
CA SER A 118 -22.15 30.39 3.68
C SER A 118 -23.04 29.36 2.99
N LEU A 119 -22.45 28.23 2.62
CA LEU A 119 -23.21 27.03 2.33
C LEU A 119 -23.80 26.46 3.63
N ARG A 120 -24.82 25.62 3.49
CA ARG A 120 -25.42 24.92 4.63
C ARG A 120 -24.35 24.14 5.39
N ASP A 121 -24.33 24.30 6.71
CA ASP A 121 -23.38 23.65 7.63
C ASP A 121 -21.90 24.04 7.44
N ASP A 122 -21.60 25.08 6.64
CA ASP A 122 -20.23 25.59 6.36
C ASP A 122 -20.02 27.02 6.92
N GLU A 123 -20.76 27.38 7.97
CA GLU A 123 -20.68 28.70 8.62
C GLU A 123 -19.30 28.95 9.26
N ALA A 124 -18.64 27.89 9.73
CA ALA A 124 -17.31 27.97 10.32
C ALA A 124 -16.28 28.52 9.32
N TYR A 125 -16.31 28.04 8.07
CA TYR A 125 -15.40 28.53 7.03
C TYR A 125 -15.61 30.01 6.72
N ALA A 126 -16.87 30.44 6.56
CA ALA A 126 -17.17 31.84 6.28
C ALA A 126 -16.73 32.76 7.44
N LYS A 127 -16.81 32.29 8.69
CA LYS A 127 -16.31 33.00 9.86
C LYS A 127 -14.78 33.09 9.87
N GLU A 128 -14.09 31.97 9.66
CA GLU A 128 -12.62 31.94 9.57
C GLU A 128 -12.09 32.82 8.44
N TYR A 129 -12.76 32.80 7.29
CA TYR A 129 -12.40 33.63 6.14
C TYR A 129 -12.52 35.12 6.45
N ARG A 130 -13.59 35.53 7.16
CA ARG A 130 -13.80 36.90 7.65
C ARG A 130 -12.77 37.31 8.69
N ASP A 131 -12.40 36.42 9.61
CA ASP A 131 -11.44 36.74 10.67
C ASP A 131 -10.00 36.83 10.12
N SER A 132 -9.74 36.24 8.94
CA SER A 132 -8.44 36.22 8.27
C SER A 132 -8.22 37.35 7.25
N HIS A 133 -9.24 38.16 6.93
CA HIS A 133 -9.21 39.25 5.95
C HIS A 133 -9.77 40.56 6.52
#